data_AF-A0A940QDS8-F1
#
_entry.id   AF-A0A940QDS8-F1
#
_cell.length_a   1.000
_cell.length_b   1.000
_cell.length_c   1.000
_cell.angle_alpha   90.00
_cell.angle_beta   90.00
_cell.angle_gamma   90.00
#
_symmetry.space_group_name_H-M   'P 1'
#
loop_
_entity.id
_entity.type
_entity.pdbx_description
1 polymer ?
#
loop_
_entity_poly.entity_id
_entity_poly.type
_entity_poly.pdbx_seq_one_letter_code
_entity_poly.pdbx_strand_id
1 'polypeptide(L)'
;MEFDIKRISRLSKLEIDKSREQSVIDDMNQIVEFVSMLPQDADISENMGSASCVLRSDLHKEKTESIDVSSLSDYTENGCFCVPKTV
;
A
#
# COMPACT_ATOMS: atom_id res chain seq x y z
N MET A 1 -0.42 -23.59 6.38
CA MET A 1 -1.31 -22.54 5.86
C MET A 1 -1.19 -22.60 4.34
N GLU A 2 -2.28 -22.70 3.60
CA GLU A 2 -2.20 -22.74 2.12
C GLU A 2 -2.24 -21.31 1.58
N PHE A 3 -1.26 -20.94 0.76
CA PHE A 3 -1.09 -19.57 0.28
C PHE A 3 -1.99 -19.32 -0.93
N ASP A 4 -3.05 -18.53 -0.76
CA ASP A 4 -3.95 -18.14 -1.86
C ASP A 4 -3.40 -16.90 -2.57
N ILE A 5 -2.52 -17.14 -3.55
CA ILE A 5 -1.88 -16.08 -4.34
C ILE A 5 -2.88 -15.24 -5.13
N LYS A 6 -4.03 -15.82 -5.53
CA LYS A 6 -5.08 -15.12 -6.27
C LYS A 6 -5.84 -14.14 -5.39
N ARG A 7 -6.08 -14.51 -4.13
CA ARG A 7 -6.67 -13.59 -3.16
C ARG A 7 -5.74 -12.44 -2.82
N ILE A 8 -4.45 -12.72 -2.62
CA ILE A 8 -3.47 -11.70 -2.25
C ILE A 8 -3.26 -10.71 -3.41
N SER A 9 -3.06 -11.19 -4.63
CA SER A 9 -2.97 -10.34 -5.83
C SER A 9 -4.20 -9.44 -6.02
N ARG A 10 -5.40 -9.98 -5.79
CA ARG A 10 -6.65 -9.20 -5.85
C ARG A 10 -6.72 -8.09 -4.79
N LEU A 11 -6.27 -8.38 -3.57
CA LEU A 11 -6.25 -7.41 -2.47
C LEU A 11 -5.20 -6.32 -2.68
N SER A 12 -4.03 -6.68 -3.21
CA SER A 12 -2.92 -5.75 -3.47
C SER A 12 -3.01 -5.03 -4.82
N LYS A 13 -3.97 -5.39 -5.67
CA LYS A 13 -4.11 -4.88 -7.05
C LYS A 13 -2.89 -5.17 -7.93
N LEU A 14 -2.21 -6.30 -7.67
CA LEU A 14 -1.08 -6.75 -8.47
C LEU A 14 -1.55 -7.78 -9.50
N GLU A 15 -1.14 -7.60 -10.75
CA GLU A 15 -1.27 -8.63 -11.77
C GLU A 15 -0.02 -9.52 -11.72
N ILE A 16 -0.20 -10.80 -11.42
CA ILE A 16 0.89 -11.77 -11.35
C ILE A 16 0.80 -12.63 -12.61
N ASP A 17 1.89 -12.64 -13.38
CA ASP A 17 1.99 -13.51 -14.55
C ASP A 17 1.98 -14.99 -14.11
N LYS A 18 1.23 -15.81 -14.84
CA LYS A 18 1.09 -17.25 -14.60
C LYS A 18 2.44 -17.96 -14.62
N SER A 19 3.38 -17.49 -15.44
CA SER A 19 4.73 -18.06 -15.51
C SER A 19 5.50 -17.92 -14.19
N ARG A 20 5.13 -16.94 -13.36
CA ARG A 20 5.80 -16.61 -12.09
C ARG A 20 5.02 -17.02 -10.86
N GLU A 21 3.77 -17.45 -10.99
CA GLU A 21 2.89 -17.81 -9.86
C GLU A 21 3.58 -18.78 -8.89
N GLN A 22 4.21 -19.84 -9.40
CA GLN A 22 4.87 -20.83 -8.55
C GLN A 22 6.07 -20.25 -7.80
N SER A 23 6.92 -19.49 -8.49
CA SER A 23 8.08 -18.84 -7.85
C SER A 23 7.64 -17.90 -6.73
N VAL A 24 6.55 -17.14 -6.94
CA VAL A 24 6.04 -16.23 -5.91
C VAL A 24 5.45 -17.00 -4.73
N ILE A 25 4.78 -18.12 -4.97
CA ILE A 25 4.28 -18.99 -3.88
C ILE A 25 5.46 -19.52 -3.05
N ASP A 26 6.52 -20.00 -3.70
CA ASP A 26 7.69 -20.54 -3.01
C ASP A 26 8.40 -19.45 -2.19
N ASP A 27 8.60 -18.25 -2.75
CA ASP A 27 9.19 -17.11 -2.05
C ASP A 27 8.35 -16.69 -0.84
N MET A 28 7.02 -16.62 -1.00
CA MET A 28 6.12 -16.23 0.08
C MET A 28 6.11 -17.26 1.21
N ASN A 29 6.17 -18.55 0.89
CA ASN A 29 6.26 -19.60 1.90
C ASN A 29 7.56 -19.49 2.70
N GLN A 30 8.69 -19.21 2.05
CA GLN A 30 9.97 -18.99 2.75
C GLN A 30 9.92 -17.78 3.68
N ILE A 31 9.28 -16.68 3.24
CA ILE A 31 9.12 -15.48 4.07
C ILE A 31 8.24 -15.78 5.29
N VAL A 32 7.11 -16.47 5.10
CA VAL A 32 6.22 -16.83 6.21
C VAL A 32 6.91 -17.77 7.19
N GLU A 33 7.68 -18.74 6.68
CA GLU A 33 8.47 -19.65 7.51
C GLU A 33 9.52 -18.88 8.33
N PHE A 34 10.27 -17.97 7.70
CA PHE A 34 11.22 -17.12 8.40
C PHE A 34 10.56 -16.26 9.49
N VAL A 35 9.43 -15.61 9.17
CA VAL A 35 8.68 -14.80 10.13
C VAL A 35 8.14 -15.64 11.29
N SER A 36 7.77 -16.90 11.03
CA SER A 36 7.28 -17.80 12.07
C SER A 36 8.35 -18.19 13.10
N MET A 37 9.64 -18.03 12.78
CA MET A 37 10.75 -18.23 13.71
C MET A 37 10.98 -17.03 14.63
N LEU A 38 10.31 -15.90 14.41
CA LEU A 38 10.44 -14.74 15.29
C LEU A 38 9.87 -15.07 16.67
N PRO A 39 10.56 -14.66 17.75
CA PRO A 39 10.09 -14.88 19.11
C PRO A 39 8.74 -14.19 19.32
N GLN A 40 7.72 -14.97 19.71
CA GLN A 40 6.35 -14.47 19.93
C GLN A 40 6.25 -13.53 21.14
N ASP A 41 7.21 -13.63 22.06
CA ASP A 41 7.24 -12.89 23.33
C ASP A 41 8.11 -11.62 23.27
N ALA A 42 8.53 -11.19 22.08
CA ALA A 42 9.07 -9.84 21.95
C ALA A 42 7.92 -8.87 22.22
N ASP A 43 7.88 -8.33 23.43
CA ASP A 43 6.92 -7.33 23.89
C ASP A 43 6.95 -6.14 22.92
N ILE A 44 6.08 -6.14 21.89
CA ILE A 44 5.95 -5.08 20.88
C ILE A 44 5.23 -3.86 21.51
N SER A 45 5.57 -3.54 22.75
CA SER A 45 5.05 -2.39 23.47
C SER A 45 5.83 -1.11 23.12
N GLU A 46 7.05 -1.23 22.58
CA GLU A 46 7.92 -0.12 22.22
C GLU A 46 7.64 0.45 20.82
N ASN A 47 6.40 0.88 20.57
CA ASN A 47 6.12 1.94 19.59
C ASN A 47 4.70 2.52 19.66
N MET A 48 4.00 2.34 20.78
CA MET A 48 2.85 3.17 21.10
C MET A 48 3.39 4.54 21.54
N GLY A 49 3.96 5.30 20.59
CA GLY A 49 4.28 6.71 20.80
C GLY A 49 3.08 7.34 21.51
N SER A 50 3.33 8.03 22.62
CA SER A 50 2.29 8.60 23.46
C SER A 50 1.34 9.39 22.57
N ALA A 51 0.19 8.77 22.27
CA ALA A 51 -0.74 9.27 21.27
C ALA A 51 -1.48 10.47 21.87
N SER A 52 -0.78 11.59 21.97
CA SER A 52 -1.39 12.88 22.18
C SER A 52 -2.18 13.17 20.91
N CYS A 53 -3.48 13.38 21.06
CA CYS A 53 -4.35 13.77 19.96
C CYS A 53 -3.92 15.16 19.48
N VAL A 54 -3.05 15.22 18.47
CA VAL A 54 -2.61 16.48 17.86
C VAL A 54 -3.74 16.97 16.95
N LEU A 55 -4.55 17.90 17.47
CA LEU A 55 -5.60 18.55 16.70
C LEU A 55 -4.99 19.61 15.77
N ARG A 56 -5.35 19.53 14.49
CA ARG A 56 -5.02 20.58 13.52
C ARG A 56 -5.91 21.80 13.75
N SER A 57 -5.33 22.99 13.81
CA SER A 57 -6.08 24.24 13.88
C SER A 57 -6.87 24.49 12.59
N ASP A 58 -8.08 25.03 12.71
CA ASP A 58 -8.95 25.38 11.58
C ASP A 58 -8.55 26.73 10.96
N LEU A 59 -7.31 26.79 10.45
CA LEU A 59 -6.76 27.97 9.77
C LEU A 59 -6.63 27.69 8.28
N HIS A 60 -7.02 28.66 7.46
CA HIS A 60 -6.82 28.60 6.02
C HIS A 60 -5.32 28.64 5.71
N LYS A 61 -4.81 27.59 5.05
CA LYS A 61 -3.45 27.58 4.51
C LYS A 61 -3.56 27.92 3.03
N GLU A 62 -2.90 29.01 2.62
CA GLU A 62 -2.77 29.35 1.21
C GLU A 62 -2.20 28.16 0.46
N LYS A 63 -2.76 27.87 -0.72
CA LYS A 63 -2.20 26.88 -1.62
C LYS A 63 -0.84 27.43 -2.07
N THR A 64 0.26 26.79 -1.66
CA THR A 64 1.58 27.05 -2.24
C THR A 64 1.52 26.99 -3.77
N GLU A 65 2.37 27.78 -4.44
CA GLU A 65 2.50 27.86 -5.90
C GLU A 65 2.23 26.50 -6.53
N SER A 66 1.26 26.48 -7.45
CA SER A 66 0.75 25.25 -8.05
C SER A 66 1.92 24.46 -8.62
N ILE A 67 2.35 23.41 -7.90
CA ILE A 67 2.94 22.26 -8.55
C ILE A 67 1.94 21.95 -9.66
N ASP A 68 2.41 21.98 -10.91
CA ASP A 68 1.56 21.66 -12.03
C ASP A 68 1.17 20.19 -11.91
N VAL A 69 0.08 19.92 -11.19
CA VAL A 69 -0.36 18.56 -10.87
C VAL A 69 -0.74 17.83 -12.15
N SER A 70 -0.99 18.57 -13.24
CA SER A 70 -1.22 17.99 -14.55
C SER A 70 0.05 17.35 -15.14
N SER A 71 1.25 17.85 -14.78
CA SER A 71 2.52 17.24 -15.18
C SER A 71 2.83 15.94 -14.44
N LEU A 72 2.07 15.61 -13.39
CA LEU A 72 2.25 14.37 -12.60
C LEU A 72 1.43 13.20 -13.15
N SER A 73 0.63 13.42 -14.19
CA SER A 73 -0.24 12.40 -14.75
C SER A 73 0.02 12.17 -16.22
N ASP A 74 -0.05 10.90 -16.60
CA ASP A 74 0.06 10.47 -17.99
C ASP A 74 -1.10 10.96 -18.87
N TYR A 75 -2.26 11.28 -18.27
CA TYR A 75 -3.42 11.76 -19.02
C TYR A 75 -4.32 12.66 -18.18
N THR A 76 -4.47 13.91 -18.64
CA THR A 76 -5.41 14.88 -18.07
C THR A 76 -6.28 15.50 -19.16
N GLU A 77 -7.55 15.73 -18.84
CA GLU A 77 -8.51 16.37 -19.75
C GLU A 77 -9.42 17.31 -18.95
N ASN A 78 -9.61 18.55 -19.41
CA ASN A 78 -10.45 19.56 -18.76
C ASN A 78 -10.12 19.77 -17.26
N GLY A 79 -8.83 19.68 -16.87
CA GLY A 79 -8.39 19.84 -15.48
C GLY A 79 -8.67 18.63 -14.58
N CYS A 80 -9.04 17.48 -15.16
CA CYS A 80 -9.32 16.24 -14.45
C CYS A 80 -8.29 15.15 -14.82
N PHE A 81 -7.96 14.27 -13.88
CA PHE A 81 -7.24 13.03 -14.17
C PHE A 81 -8.20 12.04 -14.80
N CYS A 82 -7.87 11.54 -15.99
CA CYS A 82 -8.75 10.56 -16.63
C CYS A 82 -8.31 9.15 -16.28
N VAL A 83 -9.28 8.37 -15.82
CA VAL A 83 -9.12 6.96 -15.47
C VAL A 83 -10.20 6.15 -16.20
N PRO A 84 -9.98 4.85 -16.46
CA PRO A 84 -11.01 3.98 -17.00
C PRO A 84 -12.28 4.06 -16.15
N LYS A 85 -13.44 4.18 -16.81
CA LYS A 85 -14.72 4.28 -16.13
C LYS A 85 -14.99 3.00 -15.32
N THR A 86 -15.24 3.15 -14.03
CA THR A 86 -15.74 2.05 -13.19
C THR A 86 -17.18 1.72 -13.58
N VAL A 87 -17.46 0.44 -13.82
CA VAL A 87 -18.82 -0.09 -14.10
C VAL A 87 -19.49 -0.51 -12.80
#